data_AF-A0A7J7KV96-F1
#
_entry.id   AF-A0A7J7KV96-F1
#
_cell.length_a   1.000
_cell.length_b   1.000
_cell.length_c   1.000
_cell.angle_alpha   90.00
_cell.angle_beta   90.00
_cell.angle_gamma   90.00
#
_symmetry.space_group_name_H-M   'P 1'
#
loop_
_entity.id
_entity.type
_entity.pdbx_description
1 polymer ?
#
loop_
_entity_poly.entity_id
_entity_poly.type
_entity_poly.pdbx_seq_one_letter_code
_entity_poly.pdbx_strand_id
1 'polypeptide(L)'
;MLANSSFNGVQSSPPIPIVISIRTKNFIFSCKPSPFRRRKPQSSSFYTTPTRNWSKLCVRALKQPKELEQEGALHYVSQPHSIKIPVGDRHVVYTSVCLADVPSEPSDFFPLSVNYQERFSAAGRTSGGFFKREGRAKDHEVLICRLIDRPLRPTMLKGFYHETQILSWVLSYDGLHSPDSLAITAAGIAVALSEVPNTKSVAGVRIGMVDDKFIVNPTTKQMEQSELDLVLAGTDSAILMIEGYCNFLPEEKLLQAVEVGHDAVRAICNEVETLVKKCGKPKMFEAIKLPPPELYRHVEEIAGHELVKALQIRNKIPRRKALSMLEETVLNILTEKGYVSKDDNLVTGELIPELFEDEDEDEDEDGEVDEGDVHIKPTSRKPIPLLFSEVDVKLVFKDVSSKFLRRRIVEVSFFFTMN
;
A
#
# COMPACT_ATOMS: atom_id res chain seq x y z
N MET A 1 67.32 17.38 -14.65
CA MET A 1 67.12 17.34 -16.11
C MET A 1 65.75 16.75 -16.41
N LEU A 2 65.25 16.98 -17.63
CA LEU A 2 64.01 16.45 -18.24
C LEU A 2 64.02 14.90 -18.31
N ALA A 3 62.92 14.13 -18.47
CA ALA A 3 61.47 14.37 -18.45
C ALA A 3 60.72 13.03 -18.09
N ASN A 4 59.43 12.85 -18.47
CA ASN A 4 58.47 11.90 -17.85
C ASN A 4 57.80 10.92 -18.86
N SER A 5 56.94 10.00 -18.36
CA SER A 5 55.94 9.15 -19.08
C SER A 5 56.49 7.87 -19.76
N SER A 6 55.84 6.69 -19.89
CA SER A 6 54.54 6.09 -19.45
C SER A 6 54.67 4.52 -19.46
N PHE A 7 53.77 3.59 -19.04
CA PHE A 7 52.49 3.60 -18.29
C PHE A 7 52.19 2.20 -17.63
N ASN A 8 50.92 1.87 -17.35
CA ASN A 8 50.40 0.69 -16.62
C ASN A 8 50.21 -0.62 -17.43
N GLY A 9 50.01 -1.77 -16.75
CA GLY A 9 49.00 -2.76 -17.22
C GLY A 9 49.10 -4.26 -16.84
N VAL A 10 48.78 -4.65 -15.58
CA VAL A 10 48.16 -5.94 -15.13
C VAL A 10 48.72 -7.31 -15.60
N GLN A 11 48.97 -8.22 -14.65
CA GLN A 11 49.21 -9.67 -14.89
C GLN A 11 47.97 -10.54 -14.59
N SER A 12 47.93 -11.75 -15.16
CA SER A 12 46.86 -12.76 -14.99
C SER A 12 47.42 -14.17 -14.77
N SER A 13 46.66 -15.06 -14.12
CA SER A 13 46.69 -16.56 -14.14
C SER A 13 45.78 -17.12 -12.99
N PRO A 14 45.59 -18.45 -12.76
CA PRO A 14 44.32 -19.11 -13.10
C PRO A 14 43.59 -19.78 -11.90
N PRO A 15 42.37 -20.35 -12.09
CA PRO A 15 41.49 -20.76 -10.99
C PRO A 15 41.65 -22.21 -10.51
N ILE A 16 41.30 -22.45 -9.23
CA ILE A 16 41.06 -23.78 -8.61
C ILE A 16 39.95 -23.63 -7.52
N PRO A 17 39.31 -24.71 -7.02
CA PRO A 17 37.85 -24.76 -7.06
C PRO A 17 37.15 -24.59 -5.70
N ILE A 18 36.04 -23.86 -5.68
CA ILE A 18 35.14 -23.84 -4.52
C ILE A 18 34.29 -25.12 -4.51
N VAL A 19 34.71 -26.06 -3.68
CA VAL A 19 34.00 -27.32 -3.42
C VAL A 19 32.58 -27.05 -2.93
N ILE A 20 31.58 -27.64 -3.60
CA ILE A 20 30.18 -27.64 -3.16
C ILE A 20 30.07 -28.49 -1.89
N SER A 21 30.19 -27.85 -0.74
CA SER A 21 30.07 -28.49 0.58
C SER A 21 28.62 -28.41 1.06
N ILE A 22 27.80 -29.38 0.67
CA ILE A 22 26.45 -29.54 1.22
C ILE A 22 26.58 -29.92 2.70
N ARG A 23 26.47 -28.92 3.57
CA ARG A 23 26.23 -29.12 5.02
C ARG A 23 24.82 -28.70 5.38
N THR A 24 23.88 -29.59 5.08
CA THR A 24 22.59 -29.65 5.76
C THR A 24 22.81 -29.76 7.27
N LYS A 25 22.55 -28.66 8.00
CA LYS A 25 22.34 -28.70 9.46
C LYS A 25 21.57 -27.48 9.96
N ASN A 26 20.40 -27.79 10.51
CA ASN A 26 19.64 -27.01 11.50
C ASN A 26 19.10 -25.64 11.04
N PHE A 27 17.89 -25.67 10.46
CA PHE A 27 16.88 -24.64 10.78
C PHE A 27 16.70 -24.62 12.32
N ILE A 28 16.94 -23.47 12.96
CA ILE A 28 16.60 -23.28 14.38
C ILE A 28 15.29 -22.51 14.48
N PHE A 29 14.18 -23.22 14.31
CA PHE A 29 12.93 -22.82 14.95
C PHE A 29 13.07 -23.14 16.44
N SER A 30 13.20 -22.10 17.28
CA SER A 30 13.38 -22.27 18.72
C SER A 30 12.05 -22.64 19.39
N CYS A 31 11.75 -23.94 19.43
CA CYS A 31 10.55 -24.49 20.06
C CYS A 31 10.86 -25.51 21.17
N LYS A 32 11.53 -25.04 22.24
CA LYS A 32 11.40 -25.50 23.65
C LYS A 32 12.37 -24.73 24.56
N PRO A 33 12.09 -24.58 25.87
CA PRO A 33 12.91 -23.78 26.77
C PRO A 33 14.19 -24.51 27.21
N SER A 34 15.25 -23.75 27.46
CA SER A 34 16.44 -24.21 28.20
C SER A 34 16.64 -23.34 29.46
N PRO A 35 16.99 -23.92 30.62
CA PRO A 35 17.02 -23.19 31.89
C PRO A 35 18.23 -22.25 31.99
N PHE A 36 17.99 -20.95 32.04
CA PHE A 36 19.05 -19.93 32.03
C PHE A 36 19.72 -19.76 33.40
N ARG A 37 20.75 -20.59 33.67
CA ARG A 37 21.50 -20.56 34.93
C ARG A 37 22.41 -19.31 35.01
N ARG A 38 22.06 -18.37 35.90
CA ARG A 38 22.76 -17.08 36.11
C ARG A 38 24.30 -17.24 36.22
N ARG A 39 25.04 -16.41 35.49
CA ARG A 39 26.45 -16.03 35.77
C ARG A 39 26.62 -14.51 35.65
N LYS A 40 27.57 -13.95 36.40
CA LYS A 40 27.87 -12.51 36.49
C LYS A 40 28.66 -12.02 35.26
N PRO A 41 28.63 -10.70 34.94
CA PRO A 41 29.30 -10.15 33.76
C PRO A 41 30.83 -10.13 33.90
N GLN A 42 31.51 -10.24 32.76
CA GLN A 42 32.90 -9.83 32.56
C GLN A 42 33.00 -9.02 31.25
N SER A 43 33.96 -8.10 31.21
CA SER A 43 34.15 -7.11 30.13
C SER A 43 35.16 -7.56 29.07
N SER A 44 34.93 -7.24 27.80
CA SER A 44 36.02 -6.97 26.83
C SER A 44 35.53 -6.37 25.50
N SER A 45 36.38 -5.50 24.94
CA SER A 45 36.59 -5.16 23.52
C SER A 45 35.41 -4.93 22.55
N PHE A 46 35.39 -3.72 21.99
CA PHE A 46 34.85 -3.45 20.65
C PHE A 46 35.47 -4.39 19.60
N TYR A 47 34.65 -4.89 18.67
CA TYR A 47 35.08 -5.14 17.29
C TYR A 47 33.96 -4.81 16.30
N THR A 48 34.28 -4.00 15.30
CA THR A 48 33.38 -3.65 14.18
C THR A 48 33.67 -4.57 12.98
N THR A 49 32.63 -5.17 12.41
CA THR A 49 32.70 -5.89 11.13
C THR A 49 31.48 -5.55 10.25
N PRO A 50 31.60 -5.54 8.91
CA PRO A 50 30.74 -4.71 8.06
C PRO A 50 29.55 -5.45 7.41
N THR A 51 28.65 -4.64 6.84
CA THR A 51 27.76 -4.92 5.68
C THR A 51 27.25 -6.37 5.52
N ARG A 52 26.01 -6.62 5.97
CA ARG A 52 25.26 -7.84 5.62
C ARG A 52 24.31 -7.58 4.44
N ASN A 53 24.26 -8.52 3.50
CA ASN A 53 23.32 -8.50 2.38
C ASN A 53 21.86 -8.71 2.84
N TRP A 54 20.94 -8.11 2.09
CA TRP A 54 19.52 -7.96 2.43
C TRP A 54 18.60 -9.13 2.03
N SER A 55 19.16 -10.28 1.64
CA SER A 55 18.40 -11.38 1.02
C SER A 55 17.47 -12.18 1.95
N LYS A 56 17.12 -11.67 3.13
CA LYS A 56 16.22 -12.33 4.11
C LYS A 56 15.37 -11.34 4.90
N LEU A 57 14.16 -11.06 4.40
CA LEU A 57 13.08 -10.52 5.22
C LEU A 57 12.69 -11.56 6.28
N CYS A 58 12.59 -11.17 7.56
CA CYS A 58 12.32 -12.11 8.66
C CYS A 58 10.93 -11.83 9.24
N VAL A 59 9.90 -12.52 8.75
CA VAL A 59 8.52 -12.30 9.21
C VAL A 59 8.23 -13.17 10.45
N ARG A 60 7.62 -12.56 11.48
CA ARG A 60 7.14 -13.30 12.67
C ARG A 60 5.68 -12.95 12.97
N ALA A 61 4.78 -13.87 12.63
CA ALA A 61 3.43 -13.89 13.18
C ALA A 61 3.47 -14.24 14.68
N LEU A 62 2.68 -13.54 15.50
CA LEU A 62 2.51 -13.85 16.92
C LEU A 62 1.34 -14.81 17.09
N LYS A 63 1.57 -15.94 17.77
CA LYS A 63 0.49 -16.87 18.12
C LYS A 63 -0.29 -16.36 19.33
N GLN A 64 -1.60 -16.63 19.36
CA GLN A 64 -2.43 -16.45 20.54
C GLN A 64 -1.77 -17.11 21.78
N PRO A 65 -1.95 -16.53 22.98
CA PRO A 65 -1.48 -17.16 24.21
C PRO A 65 -2.26 -18.46 24.45
N LYS A 66 -1.56 -19.59 24.47
CA LYS A 66 -2.05 -20.76 25.21
C LYS A 66 -1.83 -20.49 26.70
N GLU A 67 -2.81 -20.86 27.51
CA GLU A 67 -2.70 -20.77 28.97
C GLU A 67 -1.47 -21.54 29.46
N LEU A 68 -0.60 -20.83 30.17
CA LEU A 68 0.62 -21.36 30.75
C LEU A 68 0.93 -20.46 31.96
N GLU A 69 0.33 -20.83 33.09
CA GLU A 69 0.52 -20.12 34.35
C GLU A 69 2.00 -20.19 34.79
N GLN A 70 2.73 -19.08 34.68
CA GLN A 70 3.71 -18.66 35.70
C GLN A 70 4.29 -17.25 35.42
N GLU A 71 4.27 -16.44 36.48
CA GLU A 71 5.16 -15.31 36.79
C GLU A 71 5.32 -14.16 35.76
N GLY A 72 4.43 -13.17 35.87
CA GLY A 72 4.87 -11.78 36.14
C GLY A 72 5.46 -10.96 34.98
N ALA A 73 5.39 -11.43 33.74
CA ALA A 73 5.69 -10.61 32.57
C ALA A 73 4.54 -9.64 32.25
N LEU A 74 4.83 -8.49 31.63
CA LEU A 74 3.79 -7.58 31.15
C LEU A 74 3.12 -8.19 29.90
N HIS A 75 2.00 -8.90 30.10
CA HIS A 75 1.31 -9.64 29.04
C HIS A 75 0.70 -8.70 27.99
N TYR A 76 1.42 -8.48 26.90
CA TYR A 76 0.84 -7.96 25.66
C TYR A 76 -0.03 -9.06 25.05
N VAL A 77 -1.36 -8.92 25.15
CA VAL A 77 -2.30 -9.82 24.46
C VAL A 77 -2.19 -9.54 22.96
N SER A 78 -1.38 -10.34 22.26
CA SER A 78 -1.18 -10.19 20.83
C SER A 78 -2.45 -10.61 20.08
N GLN A 79 -3.07 -9.66 19.38
CA GLN A 79 -4.22 -9.93 18.53
C GLN A 79 -3.87 -11.01 17.48
N PRO A 80 -4.82 -11.88 17.09
CA PRO A 80 -4.52 -13.11 16.37
C PRO A 80 -3.91 -12.93 14.96
N HIS A 81 -3.96 -11.71 14.39
CA HIS A 81 -3.42 -11.37 13.07
C HIS A 81 -2.25 -10.39 13.16
N SER A 82 -1.45 -10.47 14.23
CA SER A 82 -0.35 -9.55 14.48
C SER A 82 0.99 -10.08 13.99
N ILE A 83 1.67 -9.25 13.19
CA ILE A 83 2.94 -9.55 12.53
C ILE A 83 3.99 -8.54 12.99
N LYS A 84 5.21 -9.03 13.21
CA LYS A 84 6.42 -8.20 13.30
C LYS A 84 7.31 -8.51 12.11
N ILE A 85 7.72 -7.47 11.39
CA ILE A 85 8.72 -7.56 10.32
C ILE A 85 9.97 -6.79 10.75
N PRO A 86 10.91 -7.44 11.45
CA PRO A 86 12.28 -6.96 11.55
C PRO A 86 12.95 -6.87 10.18
N VAL A 87 13.52 -5.70 9.92
CA VAL A 87 14.36 -5.38 8.78
C VAL A 87 15.74 -5.01 9.32
N GLY A 88 16.74 -5.80 8.92
CA GLY A 88 18.00 -5.91 9.65
C GLY A 88 17.79 -6.32 11.12
N ASP A 89 18.75 -5.96 11.98
CA ASP A 89 18.68 -6.21 13.43
C ASP A 89 18.00 -5.06 14.21
N ARG A 90 17.49 -4.00 13.53
CA ARG A 90 17.13 -2.71 14.18
C ARG A 90 15.89 -1.97 13.67
N HIS A 91 15.39 -2.22 12.47
CA HIS A 91 14.13 -1.64 12.02
C HIS A 91 13.00 -2.64 12.28
N VAL A 92 11.88 -2.24 12.88
CA VAL A 92 10.75 -3.13 13.18
C VAL A 92 9.43 -2.40 12.98
N VAL A 93 8.67 -2.83 11.98
CA VAL A 93 7.24 -2.51 11.86
C VAL A 93 6.44 -3.66 12.48
N TYR A 94 5.41 -3.30 13.25
CA TYR A 94 4.36 -4.19 13.71
C TYR A 94 3.08 -3.84 12.99
N THR A 95 2.36 -4.82 12.44
CA THR A 95 1.06 -4.60 11.81
C THR A 95 0.07 -5.65 12.29
N SER A 96 -1.18 -5.25 12.51
CA SER A 96 -2.26 -6.08 13.03
C SER A 96 -3.53 -5.82 12.24
N VAL A 97 -4.22 -6.89 11.82
CA VAL A 97 -5.57 -6.82 11.27
C VAL A 97 -6.58 -7.18 12.36
N CYS A 98 -7.43 -6.22 12.72
CA CYS A 98 -8.58 -6.45 13.58
C CYS A 98 -9.83 -6.57 12.70
N LEU A 99 -10.75 -7.46 13.08
CA LEU A 99 -12.01 -7.71 12.39
C LEU A 99 -13.13 -7.63 13.42
N ALA A 100 -14.28 -7.04 13.06
CA ALA A 100 -15.46 -7.08 13.90
C ALA A 100 -16.13 -8.47 13.86
N ASP A 101 -16.49 -9.03 15.02
CA ASP A 101 -17.17 -10.35 15.11
C ASP A 101 -18.55 -10.34 14.44
N VAL A 102 -19.22 -9.18 14.44
CA VAL A 102 -20.53 -8.94 13.84
C VAL A 102 -20.33 -8.05 12.60
N PRO A 103 -20.92 -8.38 11.43
CA PRO A 103 -20.87 -7.51 10.26
C PRO A 103 -21.68 -6.23 10.48
N SER A 104 -21.33 -5.16 9.78
CA SER A 104 -22.17 -3.97 9.69
C SER A 104 -23.48 -4.27 8.95
N GLU A 105 -24.40 -3.31 8.96
CA GLU A 105 -25.46 -3.28 7.96
C GLU A 105 -24.84 -3.28 6.54
N PRO A 106 -25.48 -3.93 5.55
CA PRO A 106 -24.99 -3.92 4.17
C PRO A 106 -24.82 -2.49 3.64
N SER A 107 -23.76 -2.26 2.88
CA SER A 107 -23.43 -0.95 2.33
C SER A 107 -22.76 -1.09 0.95
N ASP A 108 -22.61 0.02 0.25
CA ASP A 108 -22.07 0.04 -1.13
C ASP A 108 -20.54 -0.08 -1.17
N PHE A 109 -19.86 -0.17 -0.01
CA PHE A 109 -18.41 -0.17 0.10
C PHE A 109 -17.90 -1.12 1.20
N PHE A 110 -16.67 -1.62 1.03
CA PHE A 110 -15.98 -2.41 2.05
C PHE A 110 -15.49 -1.52 3.23
N PRO A 111 -15.93 -1.77 4.49
CA PRO A 111 -15.55 -0.97 5.67
C PRO A 111 -14.11 -1.24 6.14
N LEU A 112 -13.13 -0.83 5.33
CA LEU A 112 -11.70 -0.84 5.64
C LEU A 112 -11.22 0.48 6.23
N SER A 113 -10.59 0.42 7.41
CA SER A 113 -9.93 1.53 8.10
C SER A 113 -8.44 1.27 8.31
N VAL A 114 -7.57 2.17 7.83
CA VAL A 114 -6.10 2.04 7.99
C VAL A 114 -5.54 3.13 8.90
N ASN A 115 -4.82 2.73 9.95
CA ASN A 115 -4.10 3.61 10.86
C ASN A 115 -2.62 3.23 10.94
N TYR A 116 -1.75 4.11 10.45
CA TYR A 116 -0.30 4.06 10.62
C TYR A 116 0.14 5.11 11.65
N GLN A 117 1.06 4.76 12.56
CA GLN A 117 1.62 5.70 13.53
C GLN A 117 3.05 5.35 13.94
N GLU A 118 3.91 6.38 14.00
CA GLU A 118 5.31 6.28 14.44
C GLU A 118 5.45 6.57 15.93
N ARG A 119 6.03 5.64 16.68
CA ARG A 119 6.36 5.86 18.09
C ARG A 119 7.66 6.63 18.22
N PHE A 120 7.71 7.68 19.03
CA PHE A 120 8.97 8.39 19.29
C PHE A 120 10.01 7.47 19.97
N SER A 121 9.54 6.48 20.73
CA SER A 121 10.38 5.43 21.33
C SER A 121 11.08 4.55 20.30
N ALA A 122 10.55 4.39 19.08
CA ALA A 122 11.20 3.63 18.01
C ALA A 122 12.55 4.23 17.59
N ALA A 123 12.66 5.57 17.66
CA ALA A 123 13.89 6.32 17.43
C ALA A 123 14.66 6.63 18.75
N GLY A 124 14.25 6.06 19.89
CA GLY A 124 14.84 6.31 21.20
C GLY A 124 14.61 7.73 21.75
N ARG A 125 13.55 8.43 21.33
CA ARG A 125 13.26 9.83 21.69
C ARG A 125 11.96 9.93 22.50
N THR A 126 11.82 11.03 23.24
CA THR A 126 10.56 11.47 23.85
C THR A 126 9.89 12.50 22.94
N SER A 127 8.55 12.56 22.91
CA SER A 127 7.86 13.52 22.05
C SER A 127 8.11 14.98 22.44
N GLY A 128 8.22 15.85 21.43
CA GLY A 128 8.61 17.25 21.61
C GLY A 128 7.52 18.12 22.25
N GLY A 129 6.24 17.80 22.03
CA GLY A 129 5.10 18.62 22.42
C GLY A 129 4.90 18.80 23.93
N PHE A 130 3.90 19.62 24.30
CA PHE A 130 3.53 19.86 25.71
C PHE A 130 3.10 18.55 26.39
N PHE A 131 2.15 17.82 25.78
CA PHE A 131 1.82 16.46 26.18
C PHE A 131 2.91 15.50 25.69
N LYS A 132 3.59 14.81 26.63
CA LYS A 132 4.70 13.87 26.35
C LYS A 132 4.23 12.49 25.89
N ARG A 133 3.40 12.45 24.86
CA ARG A 133 2.88 11.26 24.17
C ARG A 133 2.84 11.49 22.65
N GLU A 134 2.59 10.46 21.86
CA GLU A 134 2.05 10.64 20.51
C GLU A 134 0.64 11.25 20.58
N GLY A 135 0.24 12.00 19.54
CA GLY A 135 -1.06 12.66 19.43
C GLY A 135 -1.84 12.21 18.19
N ARG A 136 -2.57 13.15 17.58
CA ARG A 136 -3.16 12.98 16.24
C ARG A 136 -2.07 12.63 15.22
N ALA A 137 -2.38 11.75 14.26
CA ALA A 137 -1.51 11.42 13.14
C ALA A 137 -1.13 12.69 12.35
N LYS A 138 0.14 12.77 11.96
CA LYS A 138 0.69 13.84 11.11
C LYS A 138 0.34 13.59 9.63
N ASP A 139 0.48 14.62 8.80
CA ASP A 139 0.17 14.54 7.37
C ASP A 139 0.96 13.42 6.67
N HIS A 140 2.23 13.18 7.06
CA HIS A 140 3.04 12.10 6.50
C HIS A 140 2.57 10.71 6.95
N GLU A 141 2.07 10.57 8.18
CA GLU A 141 1.47 9.32 8.67
C GLU A 141 0.15 9.02 7.93
N VAL A 142 -0.64 10.06 7.62
CA VAL A 142 -1.86 9.97 6.81
C VAL A 142 -1.57 9.63 5.35
N LEU A 143 -0.49 10.14 4.77
CA LEU A 143 -0.03 9.71 3.44
C LEU A 143 0.35 8.22 3.44
N ILE A 144 1.04 7.73 4.48
CA ILE A 144 1.37 6.30 4.59
C ILE A 144 0.10 5.44 4.79
N CYS A 145 -0.92 5.91 5.53
CA CYS A 145 -2.24 5.24 5.53
C CYS A 145 -2.81 5.09 4.11
N ARG A 146 -2.72 6.14 3.27
CA ARG A 146 -3.23 6.11 1.88
C ARG A 146 -2.40 5.21 0.97
N LEU A 147 -1.09 5.13 1.15
CA LEU A 147 -0.20 4.20 0.44
C LEU A 147 -0.48 2.73 0.79
N ILE A 148 -0.96 2.46 2.01
CA ILE A 148 -1.41 1.12 2.45
C ILE A 148 -2.82 0.81 1.95
N ASP A 149 -3.75 1.76 2.03
CA ASP A 149 -5.17 1.56 1.67
C ASP A 149 -5.37 1.34 0.16
N ARG A 150 -4.75 2.17 -0.68
CA ARG A 150 -4.88 2.14 -2.16
C ARG A 150 -4.65 0.76 -2.79
N PRO A 151 -3.54 0.03 -2.53
CA PRO A 151 -3.31 -1.27 -3.14
C PRO A 151 -4.04 -2.42 -2.42
N LEU A 152 -4.55 -2.23 -1.20
CA LEU A 152 -5.27 -3.29 -0.48
C LEU A 152 -6.76 -3.29 -0.79
N ARG A 153 -7.39 -2.11 -0.85
CA ARG A 153 -8.85 -1.97 -1.03
C ARG A 153 -9.42 -2.70 -2.26
N PRO A 154 -8.76 -2.72 -3.45
CA PRO A 154 -9.23 -3.49 -4.60
C PRO A 154 -9.12 -5.02 -4.44
N THR A 155 -8.23 -5.51 -3.57
CA THR A 155 -8.00 -6.97 -3.39
C THR A 155 -8.99 -7.65 -2.44
N MET A 156 -9.99 -6.91 -1.98
CA MET A 156 -10.98 -7.32 -0.97
C MET A 156 -12.30 -7.62 -1.67
N LEU A 157 -12.88 -8.80 -1.42
CA LEU A 157 -14.07 -9.25 -2.14
C LEU A 157 -15.31 -8.40 -1.80
N LYS A 158 -16.12 -8.10 -2.83
CA LYS A 158 -17.42 -7.42 -2.70
C LYS A 158 -18.35 -8.25 -1.80
N GLY A 159 -19.32 -7.60 -1.15
CA GLY A 159 -20.27 -8.26 -0.25
C GLY A 159 -19.73 -8.70 1.14
N PHE A 160 -18.47 -8.44 1.47
CA PHE A 160 -17.91 -8.72 2.81
C PHE A 160 -18.07 -7.50 3.75
N TYR A 161 -18.92 -7.62 4.77
CA TYR A 161 -19.37 -6.48 5.60
C TYR A 161 -18.79 -6.42 7.03
N HIS A 162 -17.72 -7.16 7.34
CA HIS A 162 -17.08 -7.06 8.65
C HIS A 162 -16.10 -5.87 8.68
N GLU A 163 -16.30 -4.92 9.62
CA GLU A 163 -15.39 -3.77 9.78
C GLU A 163 -13.96 -4.28 9.99
N THR A 164 -13.07 -3.88 9.09
CA THR A 164 -11.69 -4.36 9.03
C THR A 164 -10.73 -3.22 9.31
N GLN A 165 -9.98 -3.32 10.39
CA GLN A 165 -9.07 -2.27 10.85
C GLN A 165 -7.62 -2.74 10.78
N ILE A 166 -6.80 -2.06 9.96
CA ILE A 166 -5.36 -2.29 9.86
C ILE A 166 -4.65 -1.29 10.76
N LEU A 167 -3.96 -1.79 11.79
CA LEU A 167 -3.16 -1.01 12.74
C LEU A 167 -1.68 -1.28 12.49
N SER A 168 -0.93 -0.26 12.06
CA SER A 168 0.50 -0.36 11.73
C SER A 168 1.33 0.60 12.59
N TRP A 169 2.34 0.08 13.28
CA TRP A 169 3.20 0.84 14.20
C TRP A 169 4.67 0.59 13.95
N VAL A 170 5.44 1.67 13.74
CA VAL A 170 6.90 1.60 13.82
C VAL A 170 7.30 1.47 15.29
N LEU A 171 7.89 0.33 15.66
CA LEU A 171 8.31 0.02 17.03
C LEU A 171 9.83 0.14 17.23
N SER A 172 10.61 0.08 16.16
CA SER A 172 12.05 0.33 16.16
C SER A 172 12.47 0.92 14.82
N TYR A 173 13.30 1.95 14.83
CA TYR A 173 13.77 2.67 13.65
C TYR A 173 15.30 2.65 13.63
N ASP A 174 15.91 2.32 12.48
CA ASP A 174 17.36 2.13 12.37
C ASP A 174 18.12 3.40 11.96
N GLY A 175 17.40 4.44 11.52
CA GLY A 175 17.99 5.70 11.04
C GLY A 175 18.43 5.67 9.58
N LEU A 176 18.11 4.63 8.81
CA LEU A 176 18.67 4.41 7.47
C LEU A 176 17.64 4.08 6.38
N HIS A 177 16.48 3.48 6.71
CA HIS A 177 15.49 3.05 5.72
C HIS A 177 14.11 3.63 6.05
N SER A 178 13.38 4.10 5.03
CA SER A 178 12.03 4.63 5.24
C SER A 178 11.06 3.50 5.66
N PRO A 179 10.16 3.73 6.63
CA PRO A 179 9.21 2.72 7.08
C PRO A 179 8.01 2.51 6.13
N ASP A 180 7.82 3.39 5.14
CA ASP A 180 6.63 3.46 4.26
C ASP A 180 6.40 2.20 3.42
N SER A 181 7.33 1.80 2.53
CA SER A 181 7.20 0.60 1.69
C SER A 181 7.11 -0.68 2.52
N LEU A 182 7.84 -0.71 3.64
CA LEU A 182 7.76 -1.78 4.61
C LEU A 182 6.39 -1.86 5.31
N ALA A 183 5.72 -0.73 5.55
CA ALA A 183 4.39 -0.69 6.16
C ALA A 183 3.30 -1.18 5.18
N ILE A 184 3.42 -0.90 3.88
CA ILE A 184 2.58 -1.50 2.82
C ILE A 184 2.73 -3.02 2.84
N THR A 185 3.98 -3.50 2.75
CA THR A 185 4.29 -4.94 2.78
C THR A 185 3.82 -5.60 4.09
N ALA A 186 4.00 -4.95 5.25
CA ALA A 186 3.56 -5.50 6.52
C ALA A 186 2.03 -5.57 6.64
N ALA A 187 1.29 -4.63 6.05
CA ALA A 187 -0.16 -4.67 5.98
C ALA A 187 -0.67 -5.78 5.04
N GLY A 188 -0.11 -5.91 3.83
CA GLY A 188 -0.49 -6.96 2.88
C GLY A 188 -0.24 -8.37 3.41
N ILE A 189 0.88 -8.59 4.13
CA ILE A 189 1.14 -9.87 4.80
C ILE A 189 0.17 -10.10 5.97
N ALA A 190 -0.18 -9.06 6.73
CA ALA A 190 -1.12 -9.18 7.84
C ALA A 190 -2.55 -9.51 7.36
N VAL A 191 -2.99 -8.95 6.23
CA VAL A 191 -4.24 -9.34 5.53
C VAL A 191 -4.14 -10.78 5.05
N ALA A 192 -3.06 -11.14 4.33
CA ALA A 192 -2.87 -12.48 3.77
C ALA A 192 -2.89 -13.60 4.84
N LEU A 193 -2.34 -13.37 6.04
CA LEU A 193 -2.41 -14.33 7.15
C LEU A 193 -3.75 -14.33 7.93
N SER A 194 -4.59 -13.30 7.79
CA SER A 194 -5.84 -13.16 8.54
C SER A 194 -7.01 -13.95 7.95
N GLU A 195 -8.13 -13.99 8.66
CA GLU A 195 -9.42 -14.56 8.20
C GLU A 195 -10.11 -13.74 7.09
N VAL A 196 -9.70 -12.48 6.85
CA VAL A 196 -10.31 -11.58 5.87
C VAL A 196 -10.17 -12.15 4.45
N PRO A 197 -11.26 -12.30 3.68
CA PRO A 197 -11.20 -12.81 2.31
C PRO A 197 -10.54 -11.78 1.38
N ASN A 198 -9.39 -12.16 0.82
CA ASN A 198 -8.63 -11.37 -0.14
C ASN A 198 -8.14 -12.26 -1.29
N THR A 199 -8.14 -11.75 -2.52
CA THR A 199 -7.80 -12.54 -3.73
C THR A 199 -6.31 -12.90 -3.79
N LYS A 200 -5.43 -11.91 -3.61
CA LYS A 200 -3.98 -12.04 -3.77
C LYS A 200 -3.19 -11.39 -2.63
N SER A 201 -1.94 -11.82 -2.47
CA SER A 201 -1.00 -11.16 -1.55
C SER A 201 -0.48 -9.85 -2.16
N VAL A 202 -0.41 -8.80 -1.35
CA VAL A 202 0.09 -7.48 -1.75
C VAL A 202 1.43 -7.19 -1.07
N ALA A 203 2.38 -6.63 -1.82
CA ALA A 203 3.63 -6.09 -1.30
C ALA A 203 3.93 -4.72 -1.91
N GLY A 204 4.81 -3.95 -1.25
CA GLY A 204 5.20 -2.61 -1.67
C GLY A 204 6.69 -2.35 -1.51
N VAL A 205 7.29 -1.65 -2.47
CA VAL A 205 8.71 -1.31 -2.55
C VAL A 205 8.89 0.18 -2.87
N ARG A 206 10.03 0.77 -2.50
CA ARG A 206 10.52 2.02 -3.11
C ARG A 206 11.63 1.70 -4.09
N ILE A 207 11.61 2.33 -5.26
CA ILE A 207 12.71 2.36 -6.23
C ILE A 207 13.33 3.76 -6.23
N GLY A 208 14.65 3.82 -6.14
CA GLY A 208 15.45 5.01 -6.44
C GLY A 208 16.36 4.77 -7.64
N MET A 209 16.95 5.83 -8.20
CA MET A 209 17.93 5.77 -9.27
C MET A 209 19.14 6.64 -8.93
N VAL A 210 20.31 6.01 -8.78
CA VAL A 210 21.59 6.67 -8.45
C VAL A 210 22.66 6.16 -9.42
N ASP A 211 23.48 7.06 -9.98
CA ASP A 211 24.48 6.75 -11.02
C ASP A 211 23.91 5.87 -12.15
N ASP A 212 22.77 6.28 -12.69
CA ASP A 212 22.00 5.62 -13.76
C ASP A 212 21.45 4.20 -13.44
N LYS A 213 21.50 3.77 -12.15
CA LYS A 213 21.12 2.42 -11.71
C LYS A 213 19.94 2.45 -10.74
N PHE A 214 18.98 1.57 -10.99
CA PHE A 214 17.85 1.35 -10.09
C PHE A 214 18.28 0.62 -8.81
N ILE A 215 17.75 1.08 -7.67
CA ILE A 215 18.01 0.51 -6.34
C ILE A 215 16.66 0.22 -5.68
N VAL A 216 16.44 -1.04 -5.31
CA VAL A 216 15.24 -1.49 -4.58
C VAL A 216 15.40 -1.23 -3.07
N ASN A 217 14.40 -0.61 -2.46
CA ASN A 217 14.35 -0.17 -1.06
C ASN A 217 15.64 0.57 -0.61
N PRO A 218 16.00 1.68 -1.28
CA PRO A 218 17.21 2.46 -1.01
C PRO A 218 17.21 3.07 0.40
N THR A 219 18.42 3.27 0.95
CA THR A 219 18.61 4.04 2.18
C THR A 219 18.26 5.52 1.99
N THR A 220 17.96 6.23 3.09
CA THR A 220 17.76 7.69 3.08
C THR A 220 18.91 8.44 2.40
N LYS A 221 20.16 7.99 2.58
CA LYS A 221 21.35 8.57 1.94
C LYS A 221 21.45 8.32 0.44
N GLN A 222 20.93 7.19 -0.04
CA GLN A 222 20.82 6.95 -1.48
C GLN A 222 19.67 7.79 -2.07
N MET A 223 18.59 7.98 -1.32
CA MET A 223 17.50 8.88 -1.70
C MET A 223 17.91 10.36 -1.78
N GLU A 224 18.79 10.82 -0.88
CA GLU A 224 19.44 12.15 -0.96
C GLU A 224 20.25 12.36 -2.26
N GLN A 225 20.59 11.28 -2.98
CA GLN A 225 21.33 11.29 -4.25
C GLN A 225 20.50 10.77 -5.44
N SER A 226 19.20 10.55 -5.26
CA SER A 226 18.36 9.84 -6.22
C SER A 226 17.61 10.78 -7.14
N GLU A 227 17.64 10.51 -8.45
CA GLU A 227 16.86 11.25 -9.46
C GLU A 227 15.42 10.73 -9.60
N LEU A 228 15.09 9.66 -8.87
CA LEU A 228 13.78 9.01 -8.82
C LEU A 228 13.38 8.70 -7.38
N ASP A 229 12.13 8.93 -7.03
CA ASP A 229 11.48 8.38 -5.83
C ASP A 229 10.16 7.77 -6.27
N LEU A 230 10.11 6.44 -6.35
CA LEU A 230 8.96 5.71 -6.86
C LEU A 230 8.53 4.63 -5.85
N VAL A 231 7.43 4.86 -5.15
CA VAL A 231 6.76 3.85 -4.35
C VAL A 231 5.79 3.08 -5.23
N LEU A 232 5.98 1.76 -5.34
CA LEU A 232 5.17 0.87 -6.14
C LEU A 232 4.64 -0.26 -5.25
N ALA A 233 3.36 -0.61 -5.41
CA ALA A 233 2.75 -1.76 -4.74
C ALA A 233 1.82 -2.54 -5.69
N GLY A 234 1.72 -3.85 -5.45
CA GLY A 234 0.96 -4.75 -6.30
C GLY A 234 1.00 -6.20 -5.83
N THR A 235 0.62 -7.10 -6.73
CA THR A 235 0.56 -8.55 -6.55
C THR A 235 1.71 -9.25 -7.30
N ASP A 236 1.69 -10.58 -7.33
CA ASP A 236 2.55 -11.41 -8.18
C ASP A 236 2.40 -11.11 -9.69
N SER A 237 1.21 -10.70 -10.13
CA SER A 237 0.85 -10.57 -11.55
C SER A 237 0.68 -9.13 -12.01
N ALA A 238 0.17 -8.23 -11.15
CA ALA A 238 -0.24 -6.88 -11.53
C ALA A 238 0.26 -5.80 -10.57
N ILE A 239 0.35 -4.57 -11.05
CA ILE A 239 0.67 -3.38 -10.26
C ILE A 239 -0.64 -2.68 -9.90
N LEU A 240 -0.86 -2.39 -8.61
CA LEU A 240 -2.12 -1.81 -8.10
C LEU A 240 -1.98 -0.35 -7.69
N MET A 241 -0.76 0.10 -7.39
CA MET A 241 -0.52 1.46 -6.90
C MET A 241 0.89 1.92 -7.26
N ILE A 242 0.97 3.11 -7.83
CA ILE A 242 2.20 3.87 -8.03
C ILE A 242 2.01 5.26 -7.40
N GLU A 243 3.03 5.75 -6.70
CA GLU A 243 3.15 7.11 -6.18
C GLU A 243 4.62 7.53 -6.29
N GLY A 244 4.95 8.72 -6.80
CA GLY A 244 6.35 9.13 -6.89
C GLY A 244 6.61 10.47 -7.55
N TYR A 245 7.90 10.83 -7.63
CA TYR A 245 8.42 11.97 -8.38
C TYR A 245 9.76 11.59 -9.04
N CYS A 246 10.13 12.31 -10.10
CA CYS A 246 11.42 12.15 -10.76
C CYS A 246 11.96 13.49 -11.27
N ASN A 247 13.28 13.57 -11.46
CA ASN A 247 13.95 14.76 -11.98
C ASN A 247 14.01 14.74 -13.52
N PHE A 248 12.87 14.96 -14.18
CA PHE A 248 12.74 15.02 -15.65
C PHE A 248 13.30 13.78 -16.39
N LEU A 249 13.06 12.58 -15.84
CA LEU A 249 13.47 11.33 -16.47
C LEU A 249 12.61 11.00 -17.70
N PRO A 250 13.17 10.37 -18.75
CA PRO A 250 12.39 9.91 -19.90
C PRO A 250 11.47 8.74 -19.52
N GLU A 251 10.36 8.62 -20.25
CA GLU A 251 9.29 7.63 -20.02
C GLU A 251 9.83 6.19 -20.03
N GLU A 252 10.80 5.91 -20.91
CA GLU A 252 11.53 4.64 -21.02
C GLU A 252 12.24 4.23 -19.72
N LYS A 253 12.84 5.20 -19.00
CA LYS A 253 13.51 4.98 -17.70
C LYS A 253 12.50 4.76 -16.58
N LEU A 254 11.34 5.43 -16.64
CA LEU A 254 10.26 5.22 -15.68
C LEU A 254 9.63 3.83 -15.84
N LEU A 255 9.43 3.35 -17.07
CA LEU A 255 8.95 1.99 -17.32
C LEU A 255 9.92 0.93 -16.79
N GLN A 256 11.23 1.07 -17.06
CA GLN A 256 12.26 0.18 -16.50
C GLN A 256 12.28 0.18 -14.97
N ALA A 257 12.05 1.33 -14.32
CA ALA A 257 11.94 1.41 -12.87
C ALA A 257 10.69 0.69 -12.32
N VAL A 258 9.58 0.75 -13.07
CA VAL A 258 8.33 0.05 -12.76
C VAL A 258 8.50 -1.47 -12.90
N GLU A 259 9.16 -1.95 -13.96
CA GLU A 259 9.51 -3.36 -14.16
C GLU A 259 10.36 -3.91 -13.01
N VAL A 260 11.46 -3.23 -12.68
CA VAL A 260 12.36 -3.59 -11.56
C VAL A 260 11.62 -3.56 -10.21
N GLY A 261 10.63 -2.67 -10.06
CA GLY A 261 9.73 -2.63 -8.91
C GLY A 261 8.78 -3.83 -8.85
N HIS A 262 8.18 -4.21 -9.97
CA HIS A 262 7.24 -5.32 -10.03
C HIS A 262 7.93 -6.67 -9.79
N ASP A 263 9.13 -6.89 -10.33
CA ASP A 263 9.92 -8.09 -10.05
C ASP A 263 10.24 -8.24 -8.55
N ALA A 264 10.57 -7.13 -7.88
CA ALA A 264 10.80 -7.12 -6.43
C ALA A 264 9.52 -7.41 -5.62
N VAL A 265 8.37 -6.86 -6.03
CA VAL A 265 7.05 -7.15 -5.43
C VAL A 265 6.67 -8.61 -5.62
N ARG A 266 6.80 -9.15 -6.85
CA ARG A 266 6.54 -10.56 -7.19
C ARG A 266 7.39 -11.51 -6.35
N ALA A 267 8.68 -11.22 -6.19
CA ALA A 267 9.58 -12.01 -5.35
C ALA A 267 9.15 -12.01 -3.87
N ILE A 268 8.63 -10.89 -3.35
CA ILE A 268 8.08 -10.83 -1.99
C ILE A 268 6.78 -11.65 -1.91
N CYS A 269 5.81 -11.43 -2.80
CA CYS A 269 4.51 -12.11 -2.76
C CYS A 269 4.62 -13.65 -2.79
N ASN A 270 5.56 -14.20 -3.57
CA ASN A 270 5.85 -15.65 -3.60
C ASN A 270 6.30 -16.22 -2.23
N GLU A 271 7.14 -15.47 -1.49
CA GLU A 271 7.54 -15.83 -0.12
C GLU A 271 6.39 -15.64 0.90
N VAL A 272 5.51 -14.67 0.65
CA VAL A 272 4.30 -14.41 1.48
C VAL A 272 3.29 -15.54 1.33
N GLU A 273 2.98 -16.00 0.13
CA GLU A 273 2.17 -17.22 -0.06
C GLU A 273 2.80 -18.44 0.62
N THR A 274 4.13 -18.55 0.51
CA THR A 274 4.93 -19.60 1.14
C THR A 274 4.92 -19.51 2.69
N LEU A 275 4.47 -18.38 3.25
CA LEU A 275 4.17 -18.19 4.68
C LEU A 275 2.68 -18.47 4.98
N VAL A 276 1.75 -18.00 4.14
CA VAL A 276 0.30 -18.29 4.24
C VAL A 276 0.06 -19.79 4.29
N LYS A 277 0.69 -20.55 3.38
CA LYS A 277 0.65 -22.02 3.30
C LYS A 277 1.22 -22.74 4.55
N LYS A 278 1.79 -22.01 5.52
CA LYS A 278 2.37 -22.56 6.78
C LYS A 278 1.72 -22.03 8.06
N CYS A 279 1.23 -20.80 8.07
CA CYS A 279 0.61 -20.19 9.25
C CYS A 279 -0.44 -19.11 8.96
N GLY A 280 -0.98 -19.05 7.75
CA GLY A 280 -2.21 -18.32 7.46
C GLY A 280 -3.43 -19.03 8.06
N LYS A 281 -4.49 -18.27 8.30
CA LYS A 281 -5.80 -18.78 8.72
C LYS A 281 -6.68 -19.17 7.52
N PRO A 282 -7.72 -20.01 7.71
CA PRO A 282 -8.80 -20.14 6.73
C PRO A 282 -9.50 -18.79 6.50
N LYS A 283 -10.03 -18.59 5.29
CA LYS A 283 -10.71 -17.35 4.87
C LYS A 283 -12.22 -17.44 5.09
N MET A 284 -12.84 -16.36 5.54
CA MET A 284 -14.28 -16.27 5.79
C MET A 284 -15.10 -16.01 4.50
N PHE A 285 -14.96 -16.89 3.49
CA PHE A 285 -15.77 -16.79 2.27
C PHE A 285 -17.28 -16.96 2.54
N GLU A 286 -17.66 -17.76 3.53
CA GLU A 286 -19.06 -17.94 3.98
C GLU A 286 -19.71 -16.66 4.53
N ALA A 287 -18.92 -15.62 4.86
CA ALA A 287 -19.42 -14.34 5.36
C ALA A 287 -19.68 -13.31 4.25
N ILE A 288 -19.43 -13.66 2.99
CA ILE A 288 -19.71 -12.84 1.81
C ILE A 288 -21.22 -12.89 1.50
N LYS A 289 -21.83 -11.73 1.29
CA LYS A 289 -23.25 -11.58 0.94
C LYS A 289 -23.38 -10.76 -0.33
N LEU A 290 -23.60 -11.45 -1.45
CA LEU A 290 -23.93 -10.84 -2.74
C LEU A 290 -25.45 -10.94 -3.00
N PRO A 291 -26.05 -10.04 -3.81
CA PRO A 291 -27.44 -10.19 -4.25
C PRO A 291 -27.60 -11.43 -5.16
N PRO A 292 -28.79 -12.05 -5.23
CA PRO A 292 -29.01 -13.20 -6.10
C PRO A 292 -28.95 -12.78 -7.59
N PRO A 293 -28.31 -13.55 -8.50
CA PRO A 293 -28.18 -13.20 -9.92
C PRO A 293 -29.51 -12.95 -10.66
N GLU A 294 -30.60 -13.58 -10.20
CA GLU A 294 -31.96 -13.32 -10.69
C GLU A 294 -32.40 -11.85 -10.54
N LEU A 295 -31.98 -11.18 -9.46
CA LEU A 295 -32.36 -9.80 -9.17
C LEU A 295 -31.72 -8.81 -10.16
N TYR A 296 -30.47 -9.06 -10.57
CA TYR A 296 -29.78 -8.27 -11.58
C TYR A 296 -30.54 -8.30 -12.91
N ARG A 297 -30.89 -9.51 -13.39
CA ARG A 297 -31.71 -9.69 -14.61
C ARG A 297 -33.07 -8.99 -14.50
N HIS A 298 -33.74 -9.06 -13.35
CA HIS A 298 -35.02 -8.40 -13.18
C HIS A 298 -34.92 -6.86 -13.16
N VAL A 299 -33.83 -6.31 -12.59
CA VAL A 299 -33.55 -4.87 -12.67
C VAL A 299 -33.22 -4.44 -14.11
N GLU A 300 -32.48 -5.26 -14.85
CA GLU A 300 -32.19 -5.06 -16.28
C GLU A 300 -33.48 -5.02 -17.12
N GLU A 301 -34.37 -6.00 -16.95
CA GLU A 301 -35.71 -6.05 -17.57
C GLU A 301 -36.54 -4.79 -17.31
N ILE A 302 -36.47 -4.23 -16.10
CA ILE A 302 -37.23 -3.04 -15.69
C ILE A 302 -36.62 -1.75 -16.26
N ALA A 303 -35.29 -1.64 -16.26
CA ALA A 303 -34.61 -0.34 -16.36
C ALA A 303 -33.60 -0.18 -17.52
N GLY A 304 -33.05 -1.28 -18.05
CA GLY A 304 -31.87 -1.24 -18.94
C GLY A 304 -32.02 -0.28 -20.14
N HIS A 305 -33.16 -0.32 -20.83
CA HIS A 305 -33.43 0.56 -21.98
C HIS A 305 -33.52 2.06 -21.61
N GLU A 306 -34.04 2.42 -20.44
CA GLU A 306 -34.06 3.81 -19.99
C GLU A 306 -32.71 4.22 -19.37
N LEU A 307 -31.97 3.28 -18.78
CA LEU A 307 -30.61 3.50 -18.28
C LEU A 307 -29.66 3.88 -19.41
N VAL A 308 -29.66 3.13 -20.53
CA VAL A 308 -28.87 3.44 -21.73
C VAL A 308 -29.17 4.85 -22.25
N LYS A 309 -30.45 5.25 -22.32
CA LYS A 309 -30.85 6.62 -22.70
C LYS A 309 -30.35 7.67 -21.71
N ALA A 310 -30.42 7.40 -20.41
CA ALA A 310 -29.97 8.31 -19.37
C ALA A 310 -28.44 8.50 -19.41
N LEU A 311 -27.68 7.43 -19.67
CA LEU A 311 -26.22 7.46 -19.81
C LEU A 311 -25.76 8.30 -21.01
N GLN A 312 -26.47 8.22 -22.14
CA GLN A 312 -26.23 9.04 -23.35
C GLN A 312 -26.38 10.56 -23.11
N ILE A 313 -26.96 11.01 -21.98
CA ILE A 313 -27.08 12.43 -21.65
C ILE A 313 -25.70 13.01 -21.31
N ARG A 314 -25.15 13.84 -22.22
CA ARG A 314 -23.84 14.48 -22.09
C ARG A 314 -23.70 15.41 -20.86
N ASN A 315 -24.78 16.08 -20.45
CA ASN A 315 -24.73 17.07 -19.38
C ASN A 315 -24.91 16.44 -18.00
N LYS A 316 -23.91 16.57 -17.12
CA LYS A 316 -23.85 15.93 -15.78
C LYS A 316 -25.08 16.14 -14.90
N ILE A 317 -25.65 17.36 -14.88
CA ILE A 317 -26.80 17.69 -14.02
C ILE A 317 -28.09 17.04 -14.54
N PRO A 318 -28.50 17.22 -15.82
CA PRO A 318 -29.59 16.45 -16.42
C PRO A 318 -29.41 14.93 -16.31
N ARG A 319 -28.20 14.39 -16.58
CA ARG A 319 -27.93 12.94 -16.46
C ARG A 319 -28.21 12.43 -15.04
N ARG A 320 -27.64 13.08 -14.03
CA ARG A 320 -27.87 12.71 -12.62
C ARG A 320 -29.35 12.75 -12.25
N LYS A 321 -30.11 13.74 -12.74
CA LYS A 321 -31.56 13.79 -12.48
C LYS A 321 -32.30 12.61 -13.15
N ALA A 322 -31.97 12.28 -14.39
CA ALA A 322 -32.58 11.15 -15.09
C ALA A 322 -32.29 9.82 -14.38
N LEU A 323 -31.03 9.59 -13.98
CA LEU A 323 -30.63 8.39 -13.22
C LEU A 323 -31.37 8.28 -11.89
N SER A 324 -31.43 9.36 -11.10
CA SER A 324 -32.13 9.37 -9.80
C SER A 324 -33.65 9.16 -9.92
N MET A 325 -34.28 9.61 -11.00
CA MET A 325 -35.69 9.31 -11.28
C MET A 325 -35.91 7.85 -11.72
N LEU A 326 -34.93 7.25 -12.41
CA LEU A 326 -34.98 5.83 -12.80
C LEU A 326 -34.77 4.92 -11.58
N GLU A 327 -33.82 5.27 -10.71
CA GLU A 327 -33.57 4.65 -9.41
C GLU A 327 -34.84 4.64 -8.53
N GLU A 328 -35.50 5.79 -8.35
CA GLU A 328 -36.79 5.90 -7.65
C GLU A 328 -37.87 5.01 -8.30
N THR A 329 -37.91 4.93 -9.63
CA THR A 329 -38.86 4.09 -10.37
C THR A 329 -38.62 2.59 -10.12
N VAL A 330 -37.36 2.14 -10.15
CA VAL A 330 -36.98 0.74 -9.87
C VAL A 330 -37.29 0.38 -8.41
N LEU A 331 -36.90 1.24 -7.45
CA LEU A 331 -37.15 1.01 -6.03
C LEU A 331 -38.65 0.88 -5.72
N ASN A 332 -39.49 1.74 -6.32
CA ASN A 332 -40.94 1.63 -6.18
C ASN A 332 -41.47 0.31 -6.77
N ILE A 333 -41.05 -0.07 -7.98
CA ILE A 333 -41.49 -1.31 -8.64
C ILE A 333 -41.13 -2.57 -7.82
N LEU A 334 -39.91 -2.61 -7.25
CA LEU A 334 -39.44 -3.73 -6.42
C LEU A 334 -40.15 -3.76 -5.05
N THR A 335 -40.40 -2.59 -4.45
CA THR A 335 -41.03 -2.48 -3.12
C THR A 335 -42.54 -2.76 -3.16
N GLU A 336 -43.26 -2.28 -4.17
CA GLU A 336 -44.72 -2.48 -4.30
C GLU A 336 -45.10 -3.90 -4.70
N LYS A 337 -44.29 -4.57 -5.53
CA LYS A 337 -44.56 -5.94 -6.00
C LYS A 337 -43.97 -7.00 -5.06
N GLY A 338 -42.85 -6.68 -4.40
CA GLY A 338 -42.06 -7.60 -3.59
C GLY A 338 -41.22 -8.55 -4.45
N TYR A 339 -39.97 -8.78 -4.05
CA TYR A 339 -39.16 -9.87 -4.59
C TYR A 339 -39.41 -11.15 -3.79
N VAL A 340 -39.79 -12.23 -4.46
CA VAL A 340 -39.90 -13.58 -3.89
C VAL A 340 -38.91 -14.47 -4.61
N SER A 341 -37.83 -14.87 -3.92
CA SER A 341 -36.89 -15.87 -4.45
C SER A 341 -37.65 -17.14 -4.81
N LYS A 342 -37.37 -17.72 -5.98
CA LYS A 342 -38.02 -18.96 -6.41
C LYS A 342 -37.27 -20.21 -5.99
N ASP A 343 -36.01 -20.06 -5.61
CA ASP A 343 -35.18 -21.12 -5.04
C ASP A 343 -34.77 -20.79 -3.60
N ASP A 344 -34.91 -21.79 -2.72
CA ASP A 344 -34.48 -21.80 -1.30
C ASP A 344 -33.07 -22.44 -1.14
N ASN A 345 -32.36 -22.63 -2.26
CA ASN A 345 -31.06 -23.31 -2.29
C ASN A 345 -29.92 -22.35 -1.93
N LEU A 346 -29.37 -22.52 -0.73
CA LEU A 346 -28.12 -21.89 -0.29
C LEU A 346 -26.99 -22.20 -1.29
N VAL A 347 -26.53 -21.19 -2.04
CA VAL A 347 -25.42 -21.34 -3.00
C VAL A 347 -24.16 -21.74 -2.24
N THR A 348 -23.79 -23.03 -2.35
CA THR A 348 -22.81 -23.65 -1.45
C THR A 348 -21.43 -23.68 -2.09
N GLY A 349 -20.58 -22.70 -1.77
CA GLY A 349 -19.12 -22.75 -1.89
C GLY A 349 -18.48 -22.74 -3.29
N GLU A 350 -18.96 -23.58 -4.22
CA GLU A 350 -18.26 -23.92 -5.48
C GLU A 350 -18.55 -22.95 -6.64
N LEU A 351 -19.67 -22.23 -6.60
CA LEU A 351 -20.03 -21.16 -7.56
C LEU A 351 -19.39 -19.80 -7.26
N ILE A 352 -18.71 -19.68 -6.10
CA ILE A 352 -18.09 -18.43 -5.64
C ILE A 352 -16.91 -17.98 -6.52
N PRO A 353 -16.02 -18.85 -7.04
CA PRO A 353 -14.90 -18.42 -7.88
C PRO A 353 -15.31 -17.89 -9.26
N GLU A 354 -16.27 -18.54 -9.94
CA GLU A 354 -16.66 -18.19 -11.32
C GLU A 354 -17.29 -16.78 -11.35
N LEU A 355 -18.15 -16.46 -10.39
CA LEU A 355 -18.74 -15.12 -10.18
C LEU A 355 -17.72 -14.01 -9.87
N PHE A 356 -16.44 -14.34 -9.59
CA PHE A 356 -15.37 -13.34 -9.43
C PHE A 356 -14.44 -13.23 -10.64
N GLU A 357 -14.55 -14.11 -11.65
CA GLU A 357 -13.85 -13.93 -12.93
C GLU A 357 -14.75 -13.14 -13.91
N ASP A 358 -16.08 -13.33 -13.86
CA ASP A 358 -17.05 -12.59 -14.69
C ASP A 358 -17.22 -11.10 -14.28
N GLU A 359 -17.00 -10.73 -13.01
CA GLU A 359 -17.26 -9.37 -12.50
C GLU A 359 -16.14 -8.34 -12.78
N ASP A 360 -15.02 -8.77 -13.36
CA ASP A 360 -13.85 -7.91 -13.68
C ASP A 360 -13.81 -7.44 -15.16
N GLU A 361 -14.71 -7.91 -16.04
CA GLU A 361 -14.84 -7.39 -17.42
C GLU A 361 -15.76 -6.15 -17.53
N ASP A 362 -16.63 -5.90 -16.54
CA ASP A 362 -17.51 -4.72 -16.45
C ASP A 362 -16.78 -3.47 -15.85
N GLU A 363 -15.54 -3.19 -16.26
CA GLU A 363 -14.96 -1.85 -16.03
C GLU A 363 -15.66 -0.81 -16.93
N ASP A 364 -15.99 0.35 -16.33
CA ASP A 364 -16.27 1.60 -17.06
C ASP A 364 -14.95 2.06 -17.72
N GLU A 365 -14.48 1.35 -18.75
CA GLU A 365 -13.27 1.71 -19.51
C GLU A 365 -13.31 3.18 -19.93
N ASP A 366 -12.20 3.90 -19.80
CA ASP A 366 -12.01 5.22 -20.45
C ASP A 366 -11.78 5.09 -21.98
N GLY A 367 -12.22 3.96 -22.57
CA GLY A 367 -12.71 3.80 -23.93
C GLY A 367 -11.79 3.09 -24.94
N GLU A 368 -11.75 1.76 -24.94
CA GLU A 368 -11.35 0.97 -26.14
C GLU A 368 -12.15 -0.35 -26.35
N VAL A 369 -13.39 -0.41 -25.84
CA VAL A 369 -14.39 -1.49 -26.05
C VAL A 369 -14.45 -2.02 -27.50
N ASP A 370 -14.42 -3.34 -27.62
CA ASP A 370 -14.38 -4.11 -28.88
C ASP A 370 -15.59 -3.85 -29.81
N GLU A 371 -15.48 -4.17 -31.10
CA GLU A 371 -16.44 -3.79 -32.16
C GLU A 371 -17.76 -4.61 -32.15
N GLY A 372 -18.49 -4.59 -31.03
CA GLY A 372 -19.75 -5.31 -30.78
C GLY A 372 -20.94 -4.40 -30.43
N ASP A 373 -21.64 -3.89 -31.45
CA ASP A 373 -23.01 -3.34 -31.43
C ASP A 373 -23.42 -2.22 -30.42
N VAL A 374 -22.57 -1.75 -29.50
CA VAL A 374 -22.86 -0.56 -28.67
C VAL A 374 -22.19 0.71 -29.20
N HIS A 375 -22.91 1.47 -30.02
CA HIS A 375 -22.44 2.73 -30.63
C HIS A 375 -22.33 3.93 -29.65
N ILE A 376 -21.56 3.78 -28.55
CA ILE A 376 -20.95 4.94 -27.88
C ILE A 376 -19.92 5.50 -28.86
N LYS A 377 -20.32 6.48 -29.68
CA LYS A 377 -19.41 7.09 -30.67
C LYS A 377 -18.13 7.55 -29.95
N PRO A 378 -16.93 7.06 -30.35
CA PRO A 378 -15.69 7.40 -29.68
C PRO A 378 -15.55 8.92 -29.70
N THR A 379 -15.67 9.52 -28.51
CA THR A 379 -15.65 10.97 -28.38
C THR A 379 -14.20 11.37 -28.50
N SER A 380 -13.84 11.89 -29.69
CA SER A 380 -12.48 12.30 -30.04
C SER A 380 -11.79 12.96 -28.84
N ARG A 381 -10.63 12.40 -28.44
CA ARG A 381 -9.85 12.83 -27.26
C ARG A 381 -9.98 14.34 -27.11
N LYS A 382 -10.62 14.78 -26.00
CA LYS A 382 -11.06 16.17 -25.81
C LYS A 382 -9.93 17.09 -26.29
N PRO A 383 -10.16 17.98 -27.28
CA PRO A 383 -9.11 18.88 -27.74
C PRO A 383 -8.60 19.61 -26.50
N ILE A 384 -7.29 19.49 -26.23
CA ILE A 384 -6.69 19.86 -24.95
C ILE A 384 -7.23 21.25 -24.58
N PRO A 385 -8.07 21.37 -23.52
CA PRO A 385 -8.64 22.66 -23.20
C PRO A 385 -7.48 23.59 -22.96
N LEU A 386 -7.45 24.74 -23.64
CA LEU A 386 -6.33 25.67 -23.55
C LEU A 386 -6.18 26.09 -22.09
N LEU A 387 -5.22 25.46 -21.39
CA LEU A 387 -5.04 25.55 -19.93
C LEU A 387 -4.56 26.93 -19.47
N PHE A 388 -4.35 27.83 -20.42
CA PHE A 388 -4.27 29.27 -20.22
C PHE A 388 -5.68 29.87 -20.26
N SER A 389 -6.33 29.93 -19.11
CA SER A 389 -7.02 31.19 -18.80
C SER A 389 -5.98 32.31 -18.84
N GLU A 390 -6.36 33.51 -19.26
CA GLU A 390 -5.55 34.69 -18.98
C GLU A 390 -5.53 34.89 -17.46
N VAL A 391 -4.51 34.33 -16.80
CA VAL A 391 -4.12 34.73 -15.44
C VAL A 391 -3.71 36.19 -15.57
N ASP A 392 -4.64 37.12 -15.35
CA ASP A 392 -4.46 38.54 -15.66
C ASP A 392 -3.12 39.01 -15.10
N VAL A 393 -2.19 39.23 -16.02
CA VAL A 393 -0.79 39.46 -15.70
C VAL A 393 -0.66 40.75 -14.89
N LYS A 394 -1.60 41.70 -15.06
CA LYS A 394 -1.72 42.91 -14.23
C LYS A 394 -2.06 42.59 -12.78
N LEU A 395 -2.91 41.60 -12.50
CA LEU A 395 -3.27 41.19 -11.14
C LEU A 395 -2.05 40.62 -10.40
N VAL A 396 -1.29 39.73 -11.06
CA VAL A 396 -0.06 39.15 -10.50
C VAL A 396 1.01 40.25 -10.29
N PHE A 397 1.28 41.08 -11.30
CA PHE A 397 2.23 42.19 -11.15
C PHE A 397 1.80 43.23 -10.12
N LYS A 398 0.50 43.51 -9.98
CA LYS A 398 -0.04 44.43 -8.96
C LYS A 398 0.19 43.89 -7.56
N ASP A 399 0.03 42.58 -7.35
CA ASP A 399 0.21 41.97 -6.03
C ASP A 399 1.70 41.81 -5.65
N VAL A 400 2.56 41.44 -6.62
CA VAL A 400 4.03 41.44 -6.46
C VAL A 400 4.56 42.85 -6.20
N SER A 401 4.15 43.84 -7.00
CA SER A 401 4.57 45.25 -6.83
C SER A 401 4.05 45.83 -5.52
N SER A 402 2.81 45.50 -5.11
CA SER A 402 2.25 45.88 -3.82
C SER A 402 3.09 45.35 -2.66
N LYS A 403 3.46 44.06 -2.69
CA LYS A 403 4.30 43.44 -1.65
C LYS A 403 5.71 44.03 -1.62
N PHE A 404 6.33 44.26 -2.78
CA PHE A 404 7.65 44.90 -2.88
C PHE A 404 7.66 46.35 -2.39
N LEU A 405 6.71 47.17 -2.86
CA LEU A 405 6.58 48.57 -2.42
C LEU A 405 6.26 48.68 -0.93
N ARG A 406 5.37 47.82 -0.38
CA ARG A 406 5.12 47.79 1.07
C ARG A 406 6.38 47.47 1.87
N ARG A 407 7.22 46.53 1.40
CA ARG A 407 8.53 46.23 2.03
C ARG A 407 9.44 47.45 2.03
N ARG A 408 9.63 48.09 0.87
CA ARG A 408 10.43 49.32 0.71
C ARG A 408 9.90 50.48 1.55
N ILE A 409 8.59 50.67 1.64
CA ILE A 409 7.97 51.72 2.47
C ILE A 409 8.25 51.46 3.95
N VAL A 410 8.08 50.23 4.44
CA VAL A 410 8.41 49.88 5.84
C VAL A 410 9.90 50.07 6.14
N GLU A 411 10.78 49.63 5.25
CA GLU A 411 12.24 49.83 5.38
C GLU A 411 12.62 51.32 5.43
N VAL A 412 12.03 52.16 4.57
CA VAL A 412 12.30 53.62 4.54
C VAL A 412 11.68 54.35 5.74
N SER A 413 10.47 53.99 6.18
CA SER A 413 9.83 54.56 7.36
C SER A 413 10.61 54.26 8.65
N PHE A 414 11.22 53.06 8.75
CA PHE A 414 12.11 52.72 9.86
C PHE A 414 13.38 53.58 9.87
N PHE A 415 13.94 53.87 8.69
CA PHE A 415 15.12 54.72 8.54
C PHE A 415 14.85 56.20 8.92
N PHE A 416 13.60 56.67 8.73
CA PHE A 416 13.14 58.02 9.09
C PHE A 416 12.63 58.16 10.54
N THR A 417 12.66 57.10 11.36
CA THR A 417 12.27 57.14 12.78
C THR A 417 13.43 56.86 13.75
N MET A 418 14.67 56.80 13.24
CA MET A 418 15.90 56.57 14.02
C MET A 418 17.00 57.64 13.80
N ASN A 419 16.66 58.80 13.24
CA ASN A 419 17.50 60.01 13.19
C ASN A 419 16.69 61.22 13.65
#